data_AF-A0A964ZH93-F1
#
_entry.id   AF-A0A964ZH93-F1
#
_cell.length_a   1.000
_cell.length_b   1.000
_cell.length_c   1.000
_cell.angle_alpha   90.00
_cell.angle_beta   90.00
_cell.angle_gamma   90.00
#
_symmetry.space_group_name_H-M   'P 1'
#
loop_
_entity.id
_entity.type
_entity.pdbx_description
1 polymer ?
#
loop_
_entity_poly.entity_id
_entity_poly.type
_entity_poly.pdbx_seq_one_letter_code
_entity_poly.pdbx_strand_id
1 'polypeptide(L)'
;MSVDRGPWSGGRGHVLRRPCSEAFTLLELLVVIAIIAVLTSLLLPSLQGLLGVVGRRGGASTLGAALEQARLSALENGGSAYVGFATSSTNSDNKYSSL
;
A
#
# COMPACT_ATOMS: atom_id res chain seq x y z
N MET A 1 -9.39 11.52 -90.63
CA MET A 1 -9.50 11.84 -89.19
C MET A 1 -10.28 10.70 -88.54
N SER A 2 -9.57 9.76 -87.90
CA SER A 2 -10.19 8.69 -87.09
C SER A 2 -9.53 8.73 -85.72
N VAL A 3 -10.34 8.90 -84.68
CA VAL A 3 -9.88 9.07 -83.31
C VAL A 3 -10.03 7.72 -82.62
N ASP A 4 -8.95 6.97 -82.50
CA ASP A 4 -8.88 5.78 -81.65
C ASP A 4 -8.76 6.21 -80.18
N ARG A 5 -9.76 5.89 -79.36
CA ARG A 5 -9.69 5.98 -77.90
C ARG A 5 -9.66 4.56 -77.34
N GLY A 6 -8.48 4.10 -76.94
CA GLY A 6 -8.31 2.85 -76.20
C GLY A 6 -8.94 2.92 -74.81
N PRO A 7 -9.48 1.80 -74.30
CA PRO A 7 -10.09 1.74 -72.98
C PRO A 7 -9.02 1.78 -71.88
N TRP A 8 -9.31 2.56 -70.84
CA TRP A 8 -8.51 2.66 -69.62
C TRP A 8 -8.28 1.30 -68.98
N SER A 9 -7.01 1.00 -68.70
CA SER A 9 -6.59 -0.18 -67.96
C SER A 9 -6.19 0.19 -66.52
N GLY A 10 -7.08 -0.18 -65.60
CA GLY A 10 -6.68 -0.77 -64.32
C GLY A 10 -6.14 0.16 -63.24
N GLY A 11 -7.05 0.86 -62.55
CA GLY A 11 -6.81 1.30 -61.18
C GLY A 11 -6.54 0.07 -60.30
N ARG A 12 -5.27 -0.18 -59.99
CA ARG A 12 -4.85 -1.22 -59.04
C ARG A 12 -5.39 -0.84 -57.66
N GLY A 13 -6.50 -1.46 -57.27
CA GLY A 13 -7.02 -1.40 -55.93
C GLY A 13 -5.95 -1.92 -54.97
N HIS A 14 -5.33 -1.00 -54.23
CA HIS A 14 -4.48 -1.34 -53.11
C HIS A 14 -5.38 -2.00 -52.08
N VAL A 15 -5.31 -3.32 -51.95
CA VAL A 15 -6.07 -4.08 -50.96
C VAL A 15 -5.62 -3.55 -49.60
N LEU A 16 -6.42 -2.68 -49.00
CA LEU A 16 -6.25 -2.23 -47.63
C LEU A 16 -6.34 -3.47 -46.75
N ARG A 17 -5.17 -4.02 -46.40
CA ARG A 17 -5.04 -5.02 -45.35
C ARG A 17 -5.65 -4.39 -44.10
N ARG A 18 -6.82 -4.91 -43.70
CA ARG A 18 -7.40 -4.56 -42.41
C ARG A 18 -6.36 -4.91 -41.34
N PRO A 19 -5.96 -3.98 -40.46
CA PRO A 19 -5.21 -4.38 -39.29
C PRO A 19 -6.12 -5.33 -38.52
N CYS A 20 -5.70 -6.59 -38.43
CA CYS A 20 -6.34 -7.56 -37.56
C CYS A 20 -6.15 -7.02 -36.15
N SER A 21 -7.24 -6.65 -35.49
CA SER A 21 -7.23 -6.27 -34.09
C SER A 21 -6.76 -7.50 -33.31
N GLU A 22 -5.54 -7.45 -32.78
CA GLU A 22 -5.06 -8.47 -31.85
C GLU A 22 -5.91 -8.36 -30.58
N ALA A 23 -6.83 -9.31 -30.41
CA ALA A 23 -7.59 -9.45 -29.19
C ALA A 23 -6.70 -10.16 -28.17
N PHE A 24 -6.60 -9.59 -26.97
CA PHE A 24 -5.89 -10.22 -25.84
C PHE A 24 -6.45 -11.62 -25.58
N THR A 25 -5.57 -12.60 -25.48
CA THR A 25 -5.99 -13.96 -25.12
C THR A 25 -6.36 -14.01 -23.62
N LEU A 26 -7.28 -14.91 -23.24
CA LEU A 26 -7.59 -15.14 -21.82
C LEU A 26 -6.35 -15.56 -21.02
N LEU A 27 -5.43 -16.28 -21.67
CA LEU A 27 -4.17 -16.73 -21.09
C LEU A 27 -3.20 -15.56 -20.84
N GLU A 28 -3.14 -14.61 -21.77
CA GLU A 28 -2.31 -13.41 -21.63
C GLU A 28 -2.80 -12.52 -20.48
N LEU A 29 -4.13 -12.35 -20.35
CA LEU A 29 -4.68 -11.68 -19.18
C LEU A 29 -4.37 -12.45 -17.88
N LEU A 30 -4.50 -13.78 -17.89
CA LEU A 30 -4.24 -14.63 -16.73
C LEU A 30 -2.79 -14.55 -16.25
N VAL A 31 -1.81 -14.59 -17.16
CA VAL A 31 -0.39 -14.51 -16.78
C VAL A 31 -0.03 -13.12 -16.25
N VAL A 32 -0.63 -12.06 -16.79
CA VAL A 32 -0.39 -10.69 -16.31
C VAL A 32 -0.87 -10.53 -14.87
N ILE A 33 -2.09 -10.98 -14.55
CA ILE A 33 -2.57 -10.90 -13.16
C ILE A 33 -1.77 -11.82 -12.22
N ALA A 34 -1.29 -12.96 -12.71
CA ALA A 34 -0.43 -13.85 -11.92
C ALA A 34 0.91 -13.18 -11.58
N ILE A 35 1.54 -12.50 -12.54
CA ILE A 35 2.78 -11.74 -12.31
C ILE A 35 2.53 -10.58 -11.35
N ILE A 36 1.42 -9.83 -11.52
CA ILE A 36 1.05 -8.74 -10.59
C ILE A 36 0.88 -9.27 -9.17
N ALA A 37 0.22 -10.43 -8.98
CA ALA A 37 0.05 -11.04 -7.67
C ALA A 37 1.41 -11.41 -7.02
N VAL A 38 2.34 -11.97 -7.78
CA VAL A 38 3.68 -12.29 -7.28
C VAL A 38 4.43 -11.01 -6.89
N LEU A 39 4.49 -10.01 -7.78
CA LEU A 39 5.17 -8.74 -7.52
C LEU A 39 4.59 -8.02 -6.31
N THR A 40 3.27 -7.94 -6.20
CA THR A 40 2.60 -7.29 -5.07
C THR A 40 2.84 -8.05 -3.77
N SER A 41 2.83 -9.39 -3.76
CA SER A 41 3.12 -10.18 -2.55
C SER A 41 4.51 -9.91 -1.97
N LEU A 42 5.50 -9.67 -2.85
CA LEU A 42 6.86 -9.32 -2.47
C LEU A 42 7.01 -7.82 -2.10
N LEU A 43 6.16 -6.95 -2.65
CA LEU A 43 6.18 -5.50 -2.40
C LEU A 43 5.40 -5.08 -1.14
N LEU A 44 4.35 -5.83 -0.76
CA LEU A 44 3.54 -5.61 0.44
C LEU A 44 4.36 -5.42 1.75
N PRO A 45 5.39 -6.23 2.07
CA PRO A 45 6.19 -6.02 3.28
C PRO A 45 6.93 -4.67 3.28
N SER A 46 7.35 -4.18 2.11
CA SER A 46 7.99 -2.86 1.98
C SER A 46 7.01 -1.72 2.29
N LEU A 47 5.73 -1.89 1.96
CA LEU A 47 4.65 -0.95 2.29
C LEU A 47 4.32 -0.95 3.79
N GLN A 48 4.36 -2.12 4.45
CA GLN A 48 4.16 -2.22 5.90
C GLN A 48 5.24 -1.47 6.69
N GLY A 49 6.48 -1.46 6.19
CA GLY A 49 7.56 -0.65 6.77
C GLY A 49 7.25 0.86 6.74
N LEU A 50 6.68 1.36 5.64
CA LEU A 50 6.28 2.76 5.51
C LEU A 50 5.11 3.13 6.44
N LEU A 51 4.12 2.24 6.58
CA LEU A 51 2.98 2.43 7.48
C LEU A 51 3.37 2.27 8.95
N GLY A 52 4.34 1.41 9.27
CA GLY A 52 4.89 1.22 10.61
C GLY A 52 5.57 2.47 11.18
N VAL A 53 6.08 3.36 10.32
CA VAL A 53 6.64 4.66 10.74
C VAL A 53 5.58 5.60 11.31
N VAL A 54 4.31 5.48 10.90
CA VAL A 54 3.21 6.32 11.37
C VAL A 54 2.80 5.98 12.82
N GLY A 55 3.07 4.75 13.28
CA GLY A 55 2.68 4.29 14.62
C GLY A 55 3.38 5.02 15.77
N ARG A 56 4.59 5.55 15.54
CA ARG A 56 5.38 6.21 16.60
C ARG A 56 4.83 7.58 16.97
N ARG A 57 4.31 8.33 15.99
CA ARG A 57 3.75 9.67 16.22
C ARG A 57 2.45 9.59 17.03
N GLY A 58 1.61 8.58 16.76
CA GLY A 58 0.38 8.33 17.52
C GLY A 58 0.65 8.02 18.98
N GLY A 59 1.64 7.17 19.29
CA GLY A 59 2.04 6.89 20.67
C GLY A 59 2.66 8.08 21.41
N ALA A 60 3.44 8.93 20.73
CA ALA A 60 4.00 10.13 21.35
C ALA A 60 2.92 11.16 21.72
N SER A 61 1.89 11.34 20.87
CA SER A 61 0.79 12.26 21.16
C SER A 61 -0.09 11.81 22.33
N THR A 62 -0.31 10.50 22.50
CA THR A 62 -1.09 10.00 23.64
C THR A 62 -0.35 10.15 24.95
N LEU A 63 0.97 9.95 24.96
CA LEU A 63 1.82 10.24 26.11
C LEU A 63 1.80 11.74 26.46
N GLY A 64 1.89 12.61 25.46
CA GLY A 64 1.76 14.05 25.66
C GLY A 64 0.43 14.45 26.30
N ALA A 65 -0.68 13.88 25.82
CA ALA A 65 -2.01 14.13 26.38
C ALA A 65 -2.13 13.62 27.84
N ALA A 66 -1.63 12.41 28.13
CA ALA A 66 -1.65 11.85 29.48
C ALA A 66 -0.80 12.67 30.47
N LEU A 67 0.34 13.19 30.01
CA LEU A 67 1.21 14.06 30.80
C LEU A 67 0.56 15.39 31.14
N GLU A 68 -0.09 16.03 30.17
CA GLU A 68 -0.78 17.30 30.42
C GLU A 68 -1.93 17.10 31.41
N GLN A 69 -2.69 16.01 31.29
CA GLN A 69 -3.71 15.66 32.27
C GLN A 69 -3.13 15.43 33.67
N ALA A 70 -2.04 14.67 33.79
CA ALA A 70 -1.36 14.45 35.07
C ALA A 70 -0.87 15.76 35.70
N ARG A 71 -0.38 16.69 34.87
CA ARG A 71 0.05 18.02 35.31
C ARG A 71 -1.11 18.85 35.84
N LEU A 72 -2.26 18.86 35.17
CA LEU A 72 -3.43 19.60 35.63
C LEU A 72 -3.87 19.13 37.01
N SER A 73 -3.98 17.81 37.22
CA SER A 73 -4.33 17.24 38.54
C SER A 73 -3.29 17.53 39.62
N ALA A 74 -2.01 17.62 39.26
CA ALA A 74 -0.97 18.00 40.21
C ALA A 74 -1.06 19.48 40.61
N LEU A 75 -1.35 20.39 39.66
CA LEU A 75 -1.55 21.81 39.94
C LEU A 75 -2.78 22.06 40.83
N GLU A 76 -3.89 21.36 40.57
CA GLU A 76 -5.11 21.43 41.40
C GLU A 76 -4.83 21.06 42.87
N ASN A 77 -3.95 20.09 43.10
CA ASN A 77 -3.59 19.61 44.44
C ASN A 77 -2.35 20.30 45.03
N GLY A 78 -1.74 21.26 44.31
CA GLY A 78 -0.47 21.88 44.70
C GLY A 78 0.71 20.90 44.81
N GLY A 79 0.61 19.74 44.15
CA GLY A 79 1.56 18.64 44.22
C GLY A 79 2.46 18.51 42.98
N SER A 80 3.27 17.45 42.95
CA SER A 80 4.16 17.12 41.82
C SER A 80 3.67 15.85 41.10
N ALA A 81 3.74 15.83 39.76
CA ALA A 81 3.45 14.65 38.94
C ALA A 81 4.75 13.90 38.59
N TYR A 82 4.73 12.57 38.65
CA TYR A 82 5.88 11.72 38.31
C TYR A 82 5.50 10.67 37.25
N VAL A 83 6.43 10.35 36.35
CA VAL A 83 6.26 9.35 35.28
C VAL A 83 7.10 8.12 35.61
N GLY A 84 6.44 6.99 35.86
CA GLY A 84 7.10 5.69 36.05
C GLY A 84 6.99 4.83 34.80
N PHE A 85 8.11 4.29 34.33
CA PHE A 85 8.12 3.22 33.33
C PHE A 85 8.19 1.87 34.04
N ALA A 86 7.16 1.04 33.90
CA ALA A 86 7.20 -0.31 34.42
C ALA A 86 8.16 -1.15 33.57
N THR A 87 9.28 -1.58 34.16
CA THR A 87 10.15 -2.57 33.53
C THR A 87 9.57 -3.96 33.82
N SER A 88 8.92 -4.58 32.85
CA SER A 88 8.24 -5.86 33.02
C SER A 88 9.23 -7.04 33.06
N SER A 89 10.02 -7.14 34.12
CA SER A 89 10.84 -8.33 34.42
C SER A 89 10.85 -8.68 35.90
N THR A 90 9.71 -8.53 36.57
CA THR A 90 9.47 -9.24 37.83
C THR A 90 8.41 -10.30 37.57
N ASN A 91 8.89 -11.45 37.12
CA ASN A 91 8.10 -12.67 37.08
C ASN A 91 7.58 -12.95 38.50
N SER A 92 6.29 -12.66 38.73
CA SER A 92 5.62 -12.88 40.01
C SER A 92 5.03 -14.28 40.06
N ASP A 93 5.79 -15.27 39.57
CA ASP A 93 5.46 -16.68 39.75
C ASP A 93 5.74 -17.06 41.21
N ASN A 94 4.67 -17.14 42.00
CA ASN A 94 4.58 -17.94 43.24
C ASN A 94 5.46 -17.55 44.44
N LYS A 95 5.42 -16.30 44.93
CA LYS A 95 6.08 -15.96 46.22
C LYS A 95 5.19 -15.90 47.46
N TYR A 96 3.88 -16.16 47.34
CA TYR A 96 2.92 -16.10 48.47
C TYR A 96 1.98 -17.32 48.58
N SER A 97 2.42 -18.52 48.16
CA SER A 97 1.64 -19.77 48.28
C SER A 97 2.27 -20.76 49.29
N SER A 98 2.90 -20.27 50.34
CA SER A 98 3.23 -21.08 51.52
C SER A 98 3.70 -20.16 52.65
N LEU A 99 2.78 -19.79 53.54
CA LEU A 99 2.91 -19.60 54.99
C LEU A 99 1.55 -19.14 55.53
#